data_AF-A0A5F5Y7Z3-F1
#
_entry.id   AF-A0A5F5Y7Z3-F1
#
_cell.length_a   1.000
_cell.length_b   1.000
_cell.length_c   1.000
_cell.angle_alpha   90.00
_cell.angle_beta   90.00
_cell.angle_gamma   90.00
#
_symmetry.space_group_name_H-M   'P 1'
#
loop_
_entity.id
_entity.type
_entity.pdbx_description
1 polymer ?
#
loop_
_entity_poly.entity_id
_entity_poly.type
_entity_poly.pdbx_seq_one_letter_code
_entity_poly.pdbx_strand_id
1 'polypeptide(L)' 'LSQGSVSFEDVVVEFTQDEWQYMSPAQRTLYRDVMLENYSHLISVGKHTLPWSLEEEFLNQRYPGG' A
#
# COMPACT_ATOMS: atom_id res chain seq x y z
N LEU A 1 -17.75 -18.75 18.36
CA LEU A 1 -17.52 -18.11 17.05
C LEU A 1 -16.22 -17.34 17.17
N SER A 2 -15.12 -17.85 16.62
CA SER A 2 -13.83 -17.14 16.64
C SER A 2 -13.82 -16.18 15.46
N GLN A 3 -13.94 -14.89 15.73
CA GLN A 3 -13.76 -13.86 14.72
C GLN A 3 -12.25 -13.77 14.48
N GLY A 4 -11.77 -14.41 13.41
CA GLY A 4 -10.35 -14.42 13.07
C GLY A 4 -9.84 -13.00 12.87
N SER A 5 -8.73 -12.64 13.51
CA SER A 5 -8.06 -11.36 13.29
C SER A 5 -7.38 -11.41 11.92
N VAL A 6 -7.84 -10.58 11.00
CA VAL A 6 -7.16 -10.34 9.71
C VAL A 6 -6.05 -9.33 9.98
N SER A 7 -4.81 -9.66 9.63
CA SER A 7 -3.68 -8.74 9.76
C SER A 7 -3.52 -7.89 8.50
N PHE A 8 -2.72 -6.82 8.58
CA PHE A 8 -2.47 -5.97 7.41
C PHE A 8 -1.72 -6.75 6.31
N GLU A 9 -0.86 -7.69 6.70
CA GLU A 9 -0.17 -8.58 5.76
C GLU A 9 -1.14 -9.46 4.95
N ASP A 10 -2.31 -9.79 5.51
CA ASP A 10 -3.32 -10.63 4.83
C ASP A 10 -4.08 -9.88 3.71
N VAL A 11 -4.05 -8.54 3.71
CA VAL A 11 -4.82 -7.70 2.76
C VAL A 11 -3.93 -6.89 1.81
N VAL A 12 -2.64 -6.77 2.10
CA VAL A 12 -1.69 -6.03 1.26
C VAL A 12 -1.12 -6.95 0.17
N VAL A 13 -1.06 -6.42 -1.04
CA VAL A 13 -0.34 -7.08 -2.14
C VAL A 13 1.02 -6.42 -2.24
N GLU A 14 2.08 -7.14 -1.86
CA GLU A 14 3.46 -6.68 -2.04
C GLU A 14 4.00 -7.17 -3.39
N PHE A 15 4.64 -6.27 -4.12
CA PHE A 15 5.34 -6.59 -5.36
C PHE A 15 6.84 -6.48 -5.12
N THR A 16 7.63 -7.36 -5.73
CA THR A 16 9.07 -7.19 -5.80
C THR A 16 9.46 -6.06 -6.76
N GLN A 17 10.70 -5.57 -6.68
CA GLN A 17 11.19 -4.51 -7.57
C GLN A 17 11.10 -4.90 -9.04
N ASP A 18 11.43 -6.15 -9.38
CA ASP A 18 11.33 -6.66 -10.74
C ASP A 18 9.86 -6.69 -11.20
N GLU A 19 8.95 -7.25 -10.40
CA GLU A 19 7.52 -7.26 -10.71
C GLU A 19 6.96 -5.85 -10.90
N TRP A 20 7.35 -4.90 -10.05
CA TRP A 20 6.98 -3.49 -10.18
C TRP A 20 7.44 -2.87 -11.50
N GLN A 21 8.65 -3.19 -11.96
CA GLN A 21 9.16 -2.72 -13.25
C GLN A 21 8.37 -3.28 -14.43
N TYR A 22 7.91 -4.53 -14.34
CA TYR A 22 7.09 -5.17 -15.37
C TYR A 22 5.60 -4.82 -15.30
N MET A 23 5.12 -4.15 -14.23
CA MET A 23 3.73 -3.72 -14.12
C MET A 23 3.38 -2.67 -15.19
N SER A 24 2.21 -2.87 -15.80
CA SER A 24 1.63 -1.88 -16.70
C SER A 24 1.24 -0.61 -15.93
N PRO A 25 1.15 0.56 -16.62
CA PRO A 25 0.68 1.80 -15.99
C PRO A 25 -0.68 1.66 -15.30
N ALA A 26 -1.57 0.83 -15.85
CA ALA A 26 -2.88 0.55 -15.27
C ALA A 26 -2.78 -0.22 -13.93
N GLN A 27 -1.88 -1.21 -13.85
CA GLN A 27 -1.65 -1.96 -12.62
C GLN A 27 -0.99 -1.09 -11.53
N ARG A 28 -0.03 -0.25 -11.88
CA ARG A 28 0.57 0.71 -10.92
C ARG A 28 -0.46 1.71 -10.39
N THR A 29 -1.37 2.14 -11.26
CA THR A 29 -2.49 3.03 -10.87
C THR A 29 -3.43 2.32 -9.90
N LEU A 30 -3.83 1.08 -10.20
CA LEU A 30 -4.69 0.30 -9.32
C LEU A 30 -4.04 0.05 -7.95
N TYR A 31 -2.75 -0.30 -7.93
CA TYR A 31 -1.99 -0.46 -6.70
C TYR A 31 -1.99 0.82 -5.86
N ARG A 32 -1.76 1.98 -6.49
CA ARG A 32 -1.82 3.28 -5.80
C ARG A 32 -3.20 3.53 -5.20
N ASP A 33 -4.26 3.27 -5.97
CA ASP A 33 -5.63 3.53 -5.52
C ASP A 33 -5.99 2.62 -4.33
N VAL A 34 -5.61 1.34 -4.38
CA VAL A 34 -5.80 0.39 -3.27
C VAL A 34 -4.98 0.79 -2.03
N MET A 35 -3.73 1.22 -2.20
CA MET A 35 -2.89 1.66 -1.07
C MET A 35 -3.38 2.98 -0.46
N LEU A 36 -3.92 3.89 -1.26
CA LEU A 36 -4.56 5.11 -0.77
C LEU A 36 -5.85 4.82 0.02
N GLU A 37 -6.65 3.85 -0.43
CA GLU A 37 -7.84 3.40 0.30
C GLU A 37 -7.44 2.77 1.65
N ASN A 38 -6.42 1.92 1.65
CA ASN A 38 -5.84 1.37 2.87
C ASN A 38 -5.32 2.46 3.82
N TYR A 39 -4.65 3.50 3.32
CA TYR A 39 -4.24 4.65 4.12
C TYR A 39 -5.42 5.41 4.72
N SER A 40 -6.46 5.67 3.92
CA SER A 40 -7.67 6.32 4.38
C SER A 40 -8.32 5.54 5.52
N HIS A 41 -8.37 4.21 5.41
CA HIS A 41 -8.81 3.32 6.48
C HIS A 41 -7.92 3.40 7.72
N LEU A 42 -6.59 3.44 7.56
CA LEU A 42 -5.63 3.58 8.67
C LEU A 42 -5.78 4.91 9.42
N ILE A 43 -5.95 6.02 8.70
CA ILE A 43 -6.26 7.32 9.31
C ILE A 43 -7.62 7.27 10.02
N SER A 44 -8.62 6.64 9.40
CA SER A 44 -9.97 6.55 9.97
C SER A 44 -10.00 5.76 11.29
N VAL A 45 -9.12 4.77 11.46
CA VAL A 45 -8.93 4.05 12.74
C VAL A 45 -7.96 4.78 13.71
N GLY A 46 -7.56 6.01 13.40
CA GLY A 46 -6.78 6.89 14.27
C GLY A 46 -5.26 6.72 14.20
N LYS A 47 -4.74 5.97 13.21
CA LYS A 47 -3.28 5.89 12.99
C LYS A 47 -2.83 7.08 12.15
N HIS A 48 -2.40 8.14 12.82
CA HIS A 48 -1.91 9.38 12.20
C HIS A 48 -0.44 9.34 11.77
N THR A 49 0.22 8.19 11.83
CA THR A 49 1.67 8.11 11.60
C THR A 49 1.96 7.10 10.50
N LEU A 50 2.00 7.59 9.26
CA LEU A 50 2.87 6.97 8.27
C LEU A 50 4.27 7.59 8.39
N PRO A 51 5.34 6.82 8.17
CA PRO A 51 6.63 7.41 7.84
C PRO A 51 6.46 8.27 6.59
N TRP A 52 6.84 9.55 6.66
CA TRP A 52 6.81 10.50 5.52
C TRP A 52 7.48 9.96 4.25
N SER A 53 8.41 9.02 4.42
CA SER A 53 9.08 8.27 3.35
C SER A 53 8.10 7.49 2.45
N LEU A 54 7.07 6.85 3.03
CA LEU A 54 6.10 6.05 2.26
C LEU A 54 5.20 6.94 1.40
N GLU A 55 4.70 8.06 1.94
CA GLU A 55 3.83 8.97 1.20
C GLU A 55 4.53 9.56 -0.04
N GLU A 56 5.77 10.03 0.09
CA GLU A 56 6.54 10.53 -1.06
C GLU A 56 6.87 9.42 -2.07
N GLU A 57 7.21 8.22 -1.61
CA GLU A 57 7.63 7.11 -2.46
C GLU A 57 6.46 6.59 -3.32
N PHE A 58 5.27 6.43 -2.72
CA PHE A 58 4.04 6.08 -3.43
C PHE A 58 3.62 7.15 -4.45
N LEU A 59 3.64 8.43 -4.05
CA LEU A 59 3.23 9.53 -4.93
C LEU A 59 4.20 9.74 -6.11
N ASN A 60 5.49 9.44 -5.91
CA ASN A 60 6.52 9.59 -6.93
C ASN A 60 6.68 8.37 -7.85
N GLN A 61 5.78 7.37 -7.77
CA GLN A 61 5.86 6.09 -8.53
C GLN A 61 7.19 5.34 -8.38
N ARG A 62 7.97 5.70 -7.36
CA ARG A 62 9.19 4.98 -7.03
C ARG A 62 8.75 3.72 -6.29
N TYR A 63 9.46 2.62 -6.51
CA TYR A 63 9.18 1.36 -5.85
C TYR A 63 9.03 1.59 -4.34
N PRO A 64 7.89 1.27 -3.69
CA PRO A 64 7.72 1.46 -2.26
C PRO A 64 8.58 0.44 -1.51
N GLY A 65 9.56 0.90 -0.74
CA GLY A 65 10.44 0.02 0.04
C GLY A 65 11.93 0.39 0.06
N GLY A 66 12.30 1.65 -0.23
CA GLY A 66 13.67 2.17 -0.09
C GLY A 66 14.09 2.47 1.34
#